data_AF-A0A2A9EUI5-F1
#
_entry.id   AF-A0A2A9EUI5-F1
#
_cell.length_a   1.000
_cell.length_b   1.000
_cell.length_c   1.000
_cell.angle_alpha   90.00
_cell.angle_beta   90.00
_cell.angle_gamma   90.00
#
_symmetry.space_group_name_H-M   'P 1'
#
loop_
_entity.id
_entity.type
_entity.pdbx_description
1 polymer ?
#
loop_
_entity_poly.entity_id
_entity_poly.type
_entity_poly.pdbx_seq_one_letter_code
_entity_poly.pdbx_strand_id
1 'polypeptide(L)'
;MSHEDTTHGPSPLGDVDADPMHRAVDALAAALHEYVDAAVGVRAEFGAHEADEDPRILALEHRVGTLNGTLFDTLHDALGMHPDLTTSVWEPEDDDEHDDAGELPEGTVPAEAFYLGFVVADSPAGASMTLDGVIELLDEAGEQAASRLVDGGYHVMEWAASRGLPPGFGDDADDEEDEA
;
A
#
# COMPACT_ATOMS: atom_id res chain seq x y z
N MET A 1 10.67 19.80 -21.30
CA MET A 1 9.62 20.65 -20.72
C MET A 1 9.78 20.53 -19.22
N SER A 2 9.97 21.66 -18.54
CA SER A 2 10.29 21.69 -17.10
C SER A 2 9.04 21.34 -16.30
N HIS A 3 9.12 20.35 -15.41
CA HIS A 3 8.20 20.23 -14.29
C HIS A 3 8.39 21.49 -13.44
N GLU A 4 7.57 22.51 -13.65
CA GLU A 4 7.43 23.58 -12.67
C GLU A 4 6.73 22.99 -11.45
N ASP A 5 7.54 22.81 -10.42
CA ASP A 5 7.22 22.62 -9.01
C ASP A 5 6.17 23.65 -8.55
N THR A 6 4.90 23.36 -8.87
CA THR A 6 3.74 24.19 -8.51
C THR A 6 3.06 23.66 -7.25
N THR A 7 3.47 22.48 -6.77
CA THR A 7 2.86 21.80 -5.61
C THR A 7 3.29 22.46 -4.29
N HIS A 8 4.47 23.09 -4.26
CA HIS A 8 4.97 23.79 -3.07
C HIS A 8 5.42 25.22 -3.41
N GLY A 9 4.46 26.13 -3.56
CA GLY A 9 4.76 27.55 -3.68
C GLY A 9 5.37 28.14 -2.39
N PRO A 10 6.30 29.11 -2.47
CA PRO A 10 6.93 29.73 -1.29
C PRO A 10 5.99 30.60 -0.45
N SER A 11 4.74 30.75 -0.88
CA SER A 11 3.71 31.51 -0.19
C SER A 11 2.72 30.54 0.46
N PRO A 12 2.34 30.75 1.73
CA PRO A 12 1.31 29.95 2.37
C PRO A 12 0.05 29.88 1.51
N LEU A 13 -0.64 28.74 1.53
CA LEU A 13 -2.01 28.66 1.04
C LEU A 13 -2.83 29.75 1.74
N GLY A 14 -3.72 30.42 1.01
CA GLY A 14 -4.67 31.36 1.58
C GLY A 14 -5.64 30.66 2.54
N ASP A 15 -6.63 31.38 3.07
CA ASP A 15 -7.65 30.77 3.93
C ASP A 15 -8.33 29.59 3.21
N VAL A 16 -8.16 28.38 3.76
CA VAL A 16 -8.78 27.14 3.28
C VAL A 16 -10.11 26.94 4.01
N ASP A 17 -11.17 26.66 3.27
CA ASP A 17 -12.45 26.25 3.84
C ASP A 17 -12.37 24.80 4.32
N ALA A 18 -12.49 24.59 5.64
CA ALA A 18 -12.44 23.28 6.27
C ALA A 18 -13.76 22.50 6.21
N ASP A 19 -14.88 23.17 5.91
CA ASP A 19 -16.21 22.56 6.01
C ASP A 19 -16.41 21.33 5.10
N PRO A 20 -15.93 21.29 3.84
CA PRO A 20 -16.05 20.10 2.99
C PRO A 20 -15.31 18.89 3.55
N MET A 21 -14.09 19.10 4.09
CA MET A 21 -13.29 18.04 4.71
C MET A 21 -14.00 17.47 5.94
N HIS A 22 -14.52 18.34 6.82
CA HIS A 22 -15.27 17.88 8.00
C HIS A 22 -16.52 17.08 7.61
N ARG A 23 -17.25 17.49 6.58
CA ARG A 23 -18.40 16.71 6.08
C ARG A 23 -18.01 15.34 5.55
N ALA A 24 -16.87 15.23 4.87
CA ALA A 24 -16.36 13.94 4.38
C ALA A 24 -15.98 13.02 5.55
N VAL A 25 -15.30 13.56 6.58
CA VAL A 25 -15.00 12.83 7.82
C VAL A 25 -16.28 12.36 8.53
N ASP A 26 -17.27 13.24 8.69
CA ASP A 26 -18.52 12.90 9.36
C ASP A 26 -19.28 11.78 8.62
N ALA A 27 -19.27 11.81 7.28
CA ALA A 27 -19.89 10.77 6.47
C ALA A 27 -19.16 9.42 6.61
N LEU A 28 -17.83 9.42 6.59
CA LEU A 28 -17.02 8.21 6.80
C LEU A 28 -17.21 7.64 8.21
N ALA A 29 -17.18 8.49 9.24
CA ALA A 29 -17.39 8.08 10.62
C ALA A 29 -18.79 7.45 10.82
N ALA A 30 -19.82 8.03 10.23
CA ALA A 30 -21.17 7.46 10.28
C ALA A 30 -21.24 6.08 9.63
N ALA A 31 -20.58 5.88 8.47
CA ALA A 31 -20.52 4.58 7.80
C ALA A 31 -19.73 3.54 8.61
N LEU A 32 -18.63 3.93 9.25
CA LEU A 32 -17.85 3.04 10.12
C LEU A 32 -18.64 2.60 11.36
N HIS A 33 -19.42 3.49 11.96
CA HIS A 33 -20.32 3.12 13.05
C HIS A 33 -21.39 2.13 12.60
N GLU A 34 -21.99 2.35 11.43
CA GLU A 34 -22.97 1.43 10.83
C GLU A 34 -22.34 0.06 10.55
N TYR A 35 -21.11 0.03 10.03
CA TYR A 35 -20.34 -1.20 9.81
C TYR A 35 -20.12 -1.99 11.10
N VAL A 36 -19.67 -1.33 12.17
CA VAL A 36 -19.45 -2.00 13.47
C VAL A 36 -20.75 -2.59 14.02
N ASP A 37 -21.84 -1.83 13.99
CA ASP A 37 -23.14 -2.30 14.49
C ASP A 37 -23.66 -3.49 13.65
N ALA A 38 -23.48 -3.44 12.33
CA ALA A 38 -23.83 -4.54 11.43
C ALA A 38 -22.97 -5.79 11.70
N ALA A 39 -21.64 -5.66 11.76
CA ALA A 39 -20.73 -6.78 11.99
C ALA A 39 -21.00 -7.48 13.34
N VAL A 40 -21.28 -6.72 14.40
CA VAL A 40 -21.70 -7.29 15.69
C VAL A 40 -23.02 -8.03 15.58
N GLY A 41 -23.98 -7.49 14.82
CA GLY A 41 -25.26 -8.14 14.53
C GLY A 41 -25.12 -9.43 13.75
N VAL A 42 -24.36 -9.41 12.64
CA VAL A 42 -24.10 -10.58 11.78
C VAL A 42 -23.40 -11.68 12.58
N ARG A 43 -22.38 -11.34 13.39
CA ARG A 43 -21.71 -12.31 14.27
C ARG A 43 -22.64 -12.92 15.34
N ALA A 44 -23.72 -12.24 15.71
CA ALA A 44 -24.73 -12.80 16.60
C ALA A 44 -25.68 -13.76 15.87
N GLU A 45 -25.80 -13.66 14.55
CA GLU A 45 -26.62 -14.50 13.67
C GLU A 45 -25.83 -15.70 13.11
N PHE A 46 -24.55 -15.51 12.78
CA PHE A 46 -23.68 -16.46 12.07
C PHE A 46 -22.31 -16.63 12.76
N GLY A 47 -21.57 -17.69 12.39
CA GLY A 47 -20.18 -17.87 12.84
C GLY A 47 -19.24 -16.80 12.28
N ALA A 48 -18.05 -16.63 12.87
CA ALA A 48 -17.12 -15.56 12.47
C ALA A 48 -16.66 -15.63 10.99
N HIS A 49 -16.56 -16.85 10.44
CA HIS A 49 -16.12 -17.13 9.06
C HIS A 49 -17.28 -17.17 8.04
N GLU A 50 -18.51 -16.93 8.48
CA GLU A 50 -19.66 -16.76 7.58
C GLU A 50 -20.11 -15.28 7.54
N ALA A 51 -19.49 -14.45 8.39
CA ALA A 51 -19.87 -13.07 8.60
C ALA A 51 -19.11 -12.10 7.67
N ASP A 52 -17.92 -12.49 7.23
CA ASP A 52 -17.09 -11.87 6.19
C ASP A 52 -17.77 -11.92 4.82
N GLU A 53 -18.41 -13.04 4.46
CA GLU A 53 -19.15 -13.19 3.20
C GLU A 53 -20.57 -12.59 3.23
N ASP A 54 -21.02 -11.99 4.34
CA ASP A 54 -22.38 -11.46 4.43
C ASP A 54 -22.55 -10.23 3.52
N PRO A 55 -23.54 -10.22 2.61
CA PRO A 55 -23.72 -9.13 1.65
C PRO A 55 -23.97 -7.76 2.29
N ARG A 56 -24.42 -7.72 3.55
CA ARG A 56 -24.57 -6.47 4.32
C ARG A 56 -23.22 -5.88 4.70
N ILE A 57 -22.26 -6.74 5.06
CA ILE A 57 -20.90 -6.39 5.45
C ILE A 57 -20.14 -5.90 4.22
N LEU A 58 -20.15 -6.68 3.14
CA LEU A 58 -19.52 -6.32 1.86
C LEU A 58 -20.03 -4.97 1.31
N ALA A 59 -21.34 -4.70 1.38
CA ALA A 59 -21.90 -3.44 0.94
C ALA A 59 -21.43 -2.24 1.78
N LEU A 60 -21.21 -2.44 3.09
CA LEU A 60 -20.72 -1.40 3.99
C LEU A 60 -19.22 -1.17 3.80
N GLU A 61 -18.43 -2.21 3.55
CA GLU A 61 -17.00 -2.11 3.21
C GLU A 61 -16.79 -1.31 1.93
N HIS A 62 -17.50 -1.65 0.86
CA HIS A 62 -17.46 -0.89 -0.39
C HIS A 62 -17.82 0.59 -0.17
N ARG A 63 -18.83 0.87 0.66
CA ARG A 63 -19.23 2.24 1.00
C ARG A 63 -18.16 2.98 1.80
N VAL A 64 -17.54 2.32 2.78
CA VAL A 64 -16.43 2.87 3.57
C VAL A 64 -15.24 3.18 2.65
N GLY A 65 -14.86 2.26 1.77
CA GLY A 65 -13.80 2.47 0.77
C GLY A 65 -14.06 3.68 -0.12
N THR A 66 -15.28 3.80 -0.66
CA THR A 66 -15.70 4.96 -1.48
C THR A 66 -15.59 6.30 -0.71
N LEU A 67 -16.04 6.31 0.55
CA LEU A 67 -16.00 7.51 1.39
C LEU A 67 -14.57 7.88 1.79
N ASN A 68 -13.71 6.89 2.02
CA ASN A 68 -12.30 7.07 2.30
C ASN A 68 -11.56 7.71 1.10
N GLY A 69 -11.81 7.19 -0.11
CA GLY A 69 -11.29 7.80 -1.35
C GLY A 69 -11.77 9.25 -1.53
N THR A 70 -13.07 9.51 -1.30
CA THR A 70 -13.63 10.87 -1.37
C THR A 70 -12.97 11.84 -0.36
N LEU A 71 -12.70 11.38 0.86
CA LEU A 71 -12.00 12.17 1.87
C LEU A 71 -10.58 12.50 1.40
N PHE A 72 -9.88 11.52 0.82
CA PHE A 72 -8.57 11.77 0.24
C PHE A 72 -8.65 12.82 -0.86
N ASP A 73 -9.46 12.64 -1.90
CA ASP A 73 -9.59 13.61 -2.98
C ASP A 73 -9.87 15.02 -2.44
N THR A 74 -10.79 15.13 -1.47
CA THR A 74 -11.15 16.42 -0.85
C THR A 74 -9.97 17.07 -0.11
N LEU A 75 -9.17 16.28 0.62
CA LEU A 75 -7.99 16.77 1.33
C LEU A 75 -6.89 17.23 0.36
N HIS A 76 -6.65 16.44 -0.69
CA HIS A 76 -5.60 16.72 -1.68
C HIS A 76 -5.95 17.95 -2.50
N ASP A 77 -7.18 18.05 -3.00
CA ASP A 77 -7.66 19.20 -3.77
C ASP A 77 -7.61 20.50 -2.95
N ALA A 78 -7.99 20.45 -1.66
CA ALA A 78 -8.07 21.64 -0.83
C ALA A 78 -6.72 22.08 -0.25
N LEU A 79 -5.82 21.14 0.04
CA LEU A 79 -4.58 21.40 0.77
C LEU A 79 -3.32 21.28 -0.11
N GLY A 80 -3.44 20.84 -1.37
CA GLY A 80 -2.31 20.64 -2.26
C GLY A 80 -1.29 19.62 -1.72
N MET A 81 -1.71 18.74 -0.82
CA MET A 81 -0.91 17.61 -0.38
C MET A 81 -0.82 16.61 -1.53
N HIS A 82 0.33 15.96 -1.73
CA HIS A 82 0.50 14.85 -2.68
C HIS A 82 0.26 13.53 -1.93
N PRO A 83 -0.35 12.51 -2.56
CA PRO A 83 -0.78 11.25 -1.90
C PRO A 83 0.31 10.30 -1.38
N ASP A 84 1.54 10.76 -1.19
CA ASP A 84 2.69 9.89 -0.96
C ASP A 84 2.70 9.14 0.39
N LEU A 85 1.74 9.38 1.30
CA LEU A 85 1.82 8.86 2.68
C LEU A 85 0.54 8.25 3.26
N THR A 86 -0.52 8.03 2.46
CA THR A 86 -1.80 7.51 3.00
C THR A 86 -2.53 6.54 2.08
N THR A 87 -1.83 5.86 1.18
CA THR A 87 -2.38 4.75 0.39
C THR A 87 -2.52 3.49 1.27
N SER A 88 -3.33 3.58 2.32
CA SER A 88 -4.02 2.43 2.89
C SER A 88 -5.41 2.44 2.24
N VAL A 89 -5.42 2.14 0.94
CA VAL A 89 -6.67 1.79 0.27
C VAL A 89 -7.05 0.44 0.88
N TRP A 90 -8.27 0.35 1.42
CA TRP A 90 -8.89 -0.94 1.71
C TRP A 90 -9.30 -1.48 0.35
N GLU A 91 -8.33 -1.96 -0.43
CA GLU A 91 -8.66 -2.92 -1.46
C GLU A 91 -9.18 -4.15 -0.71
N PRO A 92 -10.28 -4.79 -1.16
CA PRO A 92 -10.58 -6.12 -0.68
C PRO A 92 -9.35 -6.95 -0.99
N GLU A 93 -8.57 -7.27 0.03
CA GLU A 93 -7.58 -8.32 -0.06
C GLU A 93 -8.40 -9.55 -0.44
N ASP A 94 -8.36 -9.94 -1.71
CA ASP A 94 -8.76 -11.28 -2.09
C ASP A 94 -7.88 -12.18 -1.21
N ASP A 95 -8.53 -12.90 -0.28
CA ASP A 95 -7.94 -13.77 0.73
C ASP A 95 -7.40 -15.04 0.04
N ASP A 96 -6.66 -14.85 -1.06
CA ASP A 96 -5.85 -15.89 -1.68
C ASP A 96 -4.64 -16.08 -0.78
N GLU A 97 -4.85 -16.92 0.23
CA GLU A 97 -3.82 -17.59 0.99
C GLU A 97 -2.62 -17.88 0.08
N HIS A 98 -1.46 -17.31 0.42
CA HIS A 98 -0.16 -17.54 -0.22
C HIS A 98 0.21 -19.03 -0.27
N ASP A 99 -0.40 -19.82 -1.16
CA ASP A 99 -0.27 -21.28 -1.19
C ASP A 99 0.66 -21.78 -2.30
N ASP A 100 1.39 -20.88 -2.97
CA ASP A 100 2.43 -21.26 -3.95
C ASP A 100 3.88 -20.99 -3.47
N ALA A 101 4.10 -21.06 -2.16
CA ALA A 101 5.43 -21.27 -1.62
C ALA A 101 5.87 -22.72 -1.93
N GLY A 102 6.49 -22.93 -3.09
CA GLY A 102 6.93 -24.24 -3.57
C GLY A 102 7.42 -25.18 -2.47
N GLU A 103 6.82 -26.39 -2.41
CA GLU A 103 6.92 -27.40 -1.34
C GLU A 103 8.04 -27.19 -0.30
N LEU A 104 7.80 -26.32 0.68
CA LEU A 104 8.68 -26.20 1.83
C LEU A 104 8.64 -27.51 2.64
N PRO A 105 9.77 -27.95 3.24
CA PRO A 105 9.79 -29.16 4.06
C PRO A 105 8.73 -29.12 5.16
N GLU A 106 8.10 -30.28 5.41
CA GLU A 106 7.07 -30.44 6.42
C GLU A 106 7.55 -29.96 7.81
N GLY A 107 6.83 -29.01 8.42
CA GLY A 107 7.19 -28.38 9.69
C GLY A 107 7.99 -27.07 9.59
N THR A 108 8.19 -26.53 8.38
CA THR A 108 8.73 -25.18 8.18
C THR A 108 7.70 -24.12 8.56
N VAL A 109 8.13 -23.04 9.22
CA VAL A 109 7.28 -21.89 9.53
C VAL A 109 6.93 -21.18 8.21
N PRO A 110 5.69 -20.70 8.02
CA PRO A 110 5.33 -19.93 6.83
C PRO A 110 6.31 -18.80 6.54
N ALA A 111 6.56 -18.54 5.25
CA ALA A 111 7.40 -17.43 4.83
C ALA A 111 6.78 -16.10 5.28
N GLU A 112 7.62 -15.16 5.72
CA GLU A 112 7.22 -13.82 6.14
C GLU A 112 7.95 -12.81 5.26
N ALA A 113 7.21 -11.82 4.75
CA ALA A 113 7.78 -10.74 3.95
C ALA A 113 8.42 -9.68 4.86
N PHE A 114 9.65 -9.27 4.53
CA PHE A 114 10.38 -8.21 5.22
C PHE A 114 10.71 -7.07 4.26
N TYR A 115 10.38 -5.83 4.64
CA TYR A 115 10.54 -4.67 3.77
C TYR A 115 11.66 -3.75 4.24
N LEU A 116 12.40 -3.18 3.29
CA LEU A 116 13.41 -2.14 3.51
C LEU A 116 13.21 -1.02 2.49
N GLY A 117 12.89 0.19 2.97
CA GLY A 117 12.57 1.35 2.13
C GLY A 117 13.57 2.49 2.24
N PHE A 118 13.84 3.16 1.12
CA PHE A 118 14.67 4.37 1.06
C PHE A 118 14.00 5.43 0.17
N VAL A 119 14.02 6.68 0.63
CA VAL A 119 13.66 7.84 -0.20
C VAL A 119 14.95 8.58 -0.54
N VAL A 120 15.36 8.53 -1.81
CA VAL A 120 16.64 9.08 -2.27
C VAL A 120 16.39 10.23 -3.24
N ALA A 121 16.89 11.42 -2.89
CA ALA A 121 16.86 12.59 -3.74
C ALA A 121 18.09 12.65 -4.65
N ASP A 122 18.00 13.46 -5.71
CA ASP A 122 19.05 13.57 -6.71
C ASP A 122 20.38 14.04 -6.11
N SER A 123 21.47 13.53 -6.67
CA SER A 123 22.80 13.74 -6.11
C SER A 123 23.31 15.15 -6.42
N PRO A 124 24.08 15.81 -5.53
CA PRO A 124 24.68 17.10 -5.82
C PRO A 124 25.51 17.07 -7.10
N ALA A 125 25.55 18.19 -7.85
CA ALA A 125 26.33 18.29 -9.07
C ALA A 125 27.80 17.88 -8.84
N GLY A 126 28.26 16.87 -9.59
CA GLY A 126 29.62 16.31 -9.48
C GLY A 126 29.75 15.07 -8.58
N ALA A 127 28.64 14.54 -8.05
CA ALA A 127 28.65 13.24 -7.39
C ALA A 127 28.95 12.08 -8.37
N SER A 128 29.55 11.02 -7.84
CA SER A 128 29.95 9.85 -8.61
C SER A 128 28.82 8.88 -8.94
N MET A 129 27.63 9.08 -8.36
CA MET A 129 26.51 8.15 -8.43
C MET A 129 25.21 8.90 -8.72
N THR A 130 24.44 8.37 -9.66
CA THR A 130 23.11 8.85 -10.06
C THR A 130 22.03 8.05 -9.33
N LEU A 131 20.76 8.47 -9.46
CA LEU A 131 19.62 7.67 -8.96
C LEU A 131 19.54 6.28 -9.60
N ASP A 132 19.98 6.11 -10.85
CA ASP A 132 20.06 4.79 -11.48
C ASP A 132 21.17 3.93 -10.84
N GLY A 133 22.25 4.54 -10.36
CA GLY A 133 23.26 3.81 -9.58
C GLY A 133 22.74 3.36 -8.19
N VAL A 134 21.65 3.95 -7.70
CA VAL A 134 21.04 3.53 -6.43
C VAL A 134 20.35 2.17 -6.60
N ILE A 135 19.68 1.91 -7.72
CA ILE A 135 19.04 0.61 -7.93
C ILE A 135 20.09 -0.51 -8.04
N GLU A 136 21.20 -0.26 -8.74
CA GLU A 136 22.34 -1.20 -8.81
C GLU A 136 22.94 -1.48 -7.42
N LEU A 137 23.08 -0.46 -6.58
CA LEU A 137 23.56 -0.61 -5.20
C LEU A 137 22.60 -1.44 -4.35
N LEU A 138 21.29 -1.21 -4.48
CA LEU A 138 20.26 -1.94 -3.74
C LEU A 138 20.19 -3.40 -4.19
N ASP A 139 20.35 -3.65 -5.49
CA ASP A 139 20.43 -4.99 -6.06
C ASP A 139 21.64 -5.76 -5.48
N GLU A 140 22.83 -5.17 -5.50
CA GLU A 140 24.03 -5.78 -4.90
C GLU A 140 23.87 -6.04 -3.39
N ALA A 141 23.25 -5.10 -2.67
CA ALA A 141 22.99 -5.26 -1.23
C ALA A 141 21.96 -6.37 -0.96
N GLY A 142 20.94 -6.49 -1.80
CA GLY A 142 19.93 -7.54 -1.77
C GLY A 142 20.53 -8.92 -1.99
N GLU A 143 21.39 -9.06 -3.01
CA GLU A 143 22.12 -10.32 -3.27
C GLU A 143 22.99 -10.73 -2.08
N GLN A 144 23.72 -9.78 -1.49
CA GLN A 144 24.54 -10.04 -0.29
C GLN A 144 23.69 -10.45 0.92
N ALA A 145 22.51 -9.84 1.10
CA ALA A 145 21.60 -10.18 2.19
C ALA A 145 21.01 -11.59 1.98
N ALA A 146 20.54 -11.89 0.78
CA ALA A 146 20.00 -13.21 0.42
C ALA A 146 21.05 -14.32 0.64
N SER A 147 22.29 -14.10 0.19
CA SER A 147 23.39 -15.04 0.43
C SER A 147 23.63 -15.29 1.92
N ARG A 148 23.63 -14.25 2.76
CA ARG A 148 23.82 -14.40 4.21
C ARG A 148 22.67 -15.13 4.89
N LEU A 149 21.43 -14.94 4.41
CA LEU A 149 20.26 -15.64 4.91
C LEU A 149 20.34 -17.13 4.57
N VAL A 150 20.68 -17.47 3.33
CA VAL A 150 20.90 -18.86 2.89
C VAL A 150 22.02 -19.52 3.70
N ASP A 151 23.16 -18.83 3.87
CA ASP A 151 24.27 -19.32 4.70
C ASP A 151 23.87 -19.51 6.17
N GLY A 152 22.88 -18.75 6.64
CA GLY A 152 22.29 -18.86 7.97
C GLY A 152 21.27 -20.00 8.12
N GLY A 153 20.94 -20.70 7.03
CA GLY A 153 19.96 -21.78 7.00
C GLY A 153 18.52 -21.32 6.77
N TYR A 154 18.30 -20.07 6.37
CA TYR A 154 16.99 -19.58 5.95
C TYR A 154 16.73 -19.92 4.48
N HIS A 155 15.46 -20.13 4.14
CA HIS A 155 15.04 -20.29 2.76
C HIS A 155 14.60 -18.93 2.21
N VAL A 156 15.33 -18.40 1.23
CA VAL A 156 14.97 -17.17 0.54
C VAL A 156 14.19 -17.57 -0.71
N MET A 157 12.88 -17.34 -0.71
CA MET A 157 12.01 -17.68 -1.84
C MET A 157 12.25 -16.73 -3.00
N GLU A 158 12.12 -15.43 -2.73
CA GLU A 158 12.19 -14.37 -3.72
C GLU A 158 12.80 -13.13 -3.09
N TRP A 159 13.45 -12.31 -3.92
CA TRP A 159 13.90 -10.98 -3.55
C TRP A 159 14.03 -10.14 -4.82
N ALA A 160 13.84 -8.84 -4.69
CA ALA A 160 14.00 -7.89 -5.78
C ALA A 160 14.34 -6.50 -5.25
N ALA A 161 15.12 -5.74 -6.01
CA ALA A 161 15.23 -4.30 -5.84
C ALA A 161 14.25 -3.62 -6.81
N SER A 162 13.44 -2.68 -6.33
CA SER A 162 12.47 -1.94 -7.14
C SER A 162 12.58 -0.44 -6.95
N ARG A 163 12.12 0.33 -7.94
CA ARG A 163 11.99 1.79 -7.90
C ARG A 163 10.53 2.18 -8.16
N GLY A 164 9.96 2.97 -7.25
CA GLY A 164 8.61 3.54 -7.39
C GLY A 164 7.55 2.78 -6.60
N LEU A 165 7.50 1.45 -6.72
CA LEU A 165 6.59 0.58 -5.96
C LEU A 165 7.37 -0.52 -5.24
N PRO A 166 6.89 -1.02 -4.09
CA PRO A 166 7.41 -2.26 -3.50
C PRO A 166 7.39 -3.37 -4.56
N PRO A 167 8.39 -4.26 -4.60
CA PRO A 167 8.29 -5.44 -5.45
C PRO A 167 7.07 -6.25 -5.01
N GLY A 168 6.19 -6.58 -5.94
CA GLY A 168 5.12 -7.56 -5.71
C GLY A 168 5.77 -8.92 -5.48
N PHE A 169 5.45 -9.55 -4.35
CA PHE A 169 5.85 -10.92 -4.04
C PHE A 169 4.56 -11.70 -3.81
N GLY A 170 4.23 -12.63 -4.71
CA GLY A 170 2.92 -13.28 -4.78
C GLY A 170 2.36 -13.32 -6.21
N ASP A 171 1.23 -14.00 -6.41
CA ASP A 171 0.58 -14.23 -7.73
C ASP A 171 -0.14 -12.99 -8.28
N ASP A 172 -0.07 -11.83 -7.62
CA ASP A 172 -0.52 -10.52 -8.14
C ASP A 172 0.42 -9.96 -9.23
N ALA A 173 1.03 -10.82 -10.04
CA ALA A 173 1.76 -10.45 -11.24
C ALA A 173 0.84 -10.37 -12.47
N ASP A 174 -0.46 -10.09 -12.27
CA ASP A 174 -1.40 -9.77 -13.33
C ASP A 174 -1.59 -8.25 -13.42
N ASP A 175 -0.72 -7.60 -14.21
CA ASP A 175 -1.08 -6.44 -15.02
C ASP A 175 -0.09 -6.30 -16.20
N GLU A 176 -0.40 -7.06 -17.25
CA GLU A 176 -0.37 -6.66 -18.66
C GLU A 176 0.62 -5.53 -19.08
N GLU A 177 1.86 -5.87 -19.43
CA GLU A 177 2.55 -5.19 -20.55
C GLU A 177 2.14 -5.85 -21.88
N ASP A 178 0.89 -5.62 -22.30
CA ASP A 178 0.46 -5.80 -23.68
C ASP A 178 -0.13 -4.47 -24.18
N GLU A 179 0.68 -3.68 -24.91
CA GLU A 179 0.35 -3.02 -26.19
C GLU A 179 1.32 -1.84 -26.52
N ALA A 180 2.33 -2.10 -27.36
CA ALA A 180 2.57 -1.47 -28.70
C ALA A 180 4.02 -1.60 -29.22
#